data_AF-A0A2E9T9F6-F1
#
_entry.id   AF-A0A2E9T9F6-F1
#
_cell.length_a   1.000
_cell.length_b   1.000
_cell.length_c   1.000
_cell.angle_alpha   90.00
_cell.angle_beta   90.00
_cell.angle_gamma   90.00
#
_symmetry.space_group_name_H-M   'P 1'
#
loop_
_entity.id
_entity.type
_entity.pdbx_description
1 polymer ?
#
loop_
_entity_poly.entity_id
_entity_poly.type
_entity_poly.pdbx_seq_one_letter_code
_entity_poly.pdbx_strand_id
1 'polypeptide(L)'
;MDKQLIISFLELSIAVVIGILSLYITHFVVVRIYKSKFPSDNPYKNNAFLIFMTGMMFSVAFLLSGIIHPLSSTLDLLTKSYPETSDLILSYGKYLSLFTLIGLVLGGIINFLAFFLFSSLTTQVNELDEIKQGNIGIAIFISVMAITIAVFCKEPFLVVLESFIPYPELPRLF
;
A
#
# COMPACT_ATOMS: atom_id res chain seq x y z
N MET A 1 32.64 5.80 7.72
CA MET A 1 31.50 5.02 7.20
C MET A 1 30.77 5.94 6.25
N ASP A 2 30.67 5.58 4.98
CA ASP A 2 30.16 6.49 3.96
C ASP A 2 28.71 6.88 4.29
N LYS A 3 28.40 8.18 4.28
CA LYS A 3 27.06 8.72 4.62
C LYS A 3 25.94 8.00 3.85
N GLN A 4 26.24 7.54 2.65
CA GLN A 4 25.35 6.77 1.78
C GLN A 4 25.00 5.38 2.35
N LEU A 5 25.94 4.68 2.99
CA LEU A 5 25.67 3.40 3.65
C LEU A 5 24.63 3.55 4.76
N ILE A 6 24.75 4.59 5.58
CA ILE A 6 23.81 4.85 6.69
C ILE A 6 22.40 5.09 6.16
N ILE A 7 22.27 5.87 5.08
CA ILE A 7 20.99 6.16 4.43
C ILE A 7 20.36 4.87 3.88
N SER A 8 21.12 4.04 3.17
CA SER A 8 20.59 2.77 2.63
C SER A 8 20.12 1.81 3.73
N PHE A 9 20.81 1.73 4.87
CA PHE A 9 20.36 0.93 6.02
C PHE A 9 19.08 1.48 6.66
N LEU A 10 18.93 2.80 6.71
CA LEU A 10 17.72 3.45 7.19
C LEU A 10 16.54 3.13 6.26
N GLU A 11 16.72 3.30 4.95
CA GLU A 11 15.69 3.01 3.93
C GLU A 11 15.24 1.56 3.96
N LEU A 12 16.19 0.62 4.10
CA LEU A 12 15.89 -0.80 4.25
C LEU A 12 15.03 -1.06 5.51
N SER A 13 15.39 -0.44 6.63
CA SER A 13 14.64 -0.57 7.89
C SER A 13 13.22 -0.04 7.74
N ILE A 14 13.07 1.11 7.06
CA ILE A 14 11.77 1.72 6.78
C ILE A 14 10.94 0.84 5.85
N ALA A 15 11.54 0.29 4.79
CA ALA A 15 10.88 -0.62 3.86
C ALA A 15 10.30 -1.85 4.58
N VAL A 16 11.08 -2.44 5.51
CA VAL A 16 10.62 -3.57 6.33
C VAL A 16 9.42 -3.16 7.20
N VAL A 17 9.50 -2.01 7.88
CA VAL A 17 8.42 -1.52 8.75
C VAL A 17 7.14 -1.24 7.94
N ILE A 18 7.25 -0.53 6.81
CA ILE A 18 6.12 -0.22 5.93
C ILE A 18 5.51 -1.53 5.40
N GLY A 19 6.34 -2.48 4.98
CA GLY A 19 5.90 -3.80 4.53
C GLY A 19 5.07 -4.51 5.59
N ILE A 20 5.61 -4.70 6.80
CA ILE A 20 4.91 -5.36 7.91
C ILE A 20 3.61 -4.63 8.26
N LEU A 21 3.66 -3.29 8.35
CA LEU A 21 2.51 -2.44 8.65
C LEU A 21 1.40 -2.63 7.60
N SER A 22 1.77 -2.61 6.31
CA SER A 22 0.82 -2.78 5.20
C SER A 22 0.11 -4.13 5.26
N LEU A 23 0.83 -5.20 5.59
CA LEU A 23 0.26 -6.54 5.73
C LEU A 23 -0.71 -6.62 6.90
N TYR A 24 -0.32 -6.08 8.06
CA TYR A 24 -1.16 -6.10 9.27
C TYR A 24 -2.45 -5.30 9.07
N ILE A 25 -2.35 -4.09 8.51
CA ILE A 25 -3.50 -3.23 8.26
C ILE A 25 -4.43 -3.85 7.23
N THR A 26 -3.89 -4.36 6.11
CA THR A 26 -4.71 -5.00 5.07
C THR A 26 -5.44 -6.22 5.62
N HIS A 27 -4.74 -7.08 6.35
CA HIS A 27 -5.34 -8.21 7.05
C HIS A 27 -6.49 -7.76 7.98
N PHE A 28 -6.25 -6.76 8.82
CA PHE A 28 -7.25 -6.25 9.76
C PHE A 28 -8.50 -5.73 9.03
N VAL A 29 -8.32 -4.94 7.98
CA VAL A 29 -9.41 -4.36 7.19
C VAL A 29 -10.20 -5.47 6.48
N VAL A 30 -9.54 -6.39 5.77
CA VAL A 30 -10.19 -7.46 5.01
C VAL A 30 -10.97 -8.40 5.93
N VAL A 31 -10.38 -8.83 7.05
CA VAL A 31 -11.07 -9.69 8.03
C VAL A 31 -12.26 -8.97 8.64
N ARG A 32 -12.15 -7.67 8.94
CA ARG A 32 -13.26 -6.89 9.48
C ARG A 32 -14.40 -6.75 8.48
N ILE A 33 -14.11 -6.53 7.19
CA ILE A 33 -15.12 -6.51 6.13
C ILE A 33 -15.81 -7.87 6.01
N TYR A 34 -15.04 -8.97 6.02
CA TYR A 34 -15.58 -10.33 5.92
C TYR A 34 -16.51 -10.65 7.10
N LYS A 35 -16.05 -10.43 8.34
CA LYS A 35 -16.85 -10.71 9.55
C LYS A 35 -18.07 -9.81 9.68
N SER A 36 -18.07 -8.62 9.08
CA SER A 36 -19.26 -7.76 9.03
C SER A 36 -20.40 -8.42 8.25
N LYS A 37 -20.08 -9.14 7.15
CA LYS A 37 -21.06 -9.88 6.35
C LYS A 37 -21.33 -11.29 6.90
N PHE A 38 -20.32 -11.95 7.47
CA PHE A 38 -20.42 -13.33 7.98
C PHE A 38 -19.89 -13.45 9.42
N PRO A 39 -20.64 -12.99 10.44
CA PRO A 39 -20.15 -12.89 11.81
C PRO A 39 -19.78 -14.24 12.46
N SER A 40 -20.53 -15.30 12.13
CA SER A 40 -20.40 -16.62 12.74
C SER A 40 -19.35 -17.51 12.07
N ASP A 41 -18.78 -17.08 10.95
CA ASP A 41 -17.84 -17.89 10.17
C ASP A 41 -16.39 -17.69 10.63
N ASN A 42 -15.59 -18.75 10.54
CA ASN A 42 -14.15 -18.66 10.80
C ASN A 42 -13.39 -18.55 9.48
N PRO A 43 -13.00 -17.33 9.06
CA PRO A 43 -12.36 -17.11 7.75
C PRO A 43 -11.09 -17.95 7.54
N TYR A 44 -10.33 -18.21 8.59
CA TYR A 44 -9.03 -18.90 8.48
C TYR A 44 -9.13 -20.40 8.21
N LYS A 45 -10.34 -20.98 8.28
CA LYS A 45 -10.57 -22.38 7.88
C LYS A 45 -10.84 -22.52 6.37
N ASN A 46 -11.07 -21.42 5.67
CA ASN A 46 -11.47 -21.42 4.29
C ASN A 46 -10.29 -21.06 3.37
N ASN A 47 -9.84 -22.03 2.57
CA ASN A 47 -8.72 -21.85 1.65
C ASN A 47 -8.98 -20.78 0.60
N ALA A 48 -10.22 -20.65 0.11
CA ALA A 48 -10.58 -19.59 -0.84
C ALA A 48 -10.42 -18.21 -0.20
N PHE A 49 -10.88 -18.05 1.05
CA PHE A 49 -10.69 -16.79 1.77
C PHE A 49 -9.21 -16.48 2.01
N LEU A 50 -8.39 -17.46 2.36
CA LEU A 50 -6.95 -17.27 2.56
C LEU A 50 -6.24 -16.84 1.27
N ILE A 51 -6.61 -17.41 0.12
CA ILE A 51 -6.08 -17.01 -1.18
C ILE A 51 -6.49 -15.58 -1.50
N PHE A 52 -7.78 -15.25 -1.38
CA PHE A 52 -8.28 -13.89 -1.55
C PHE A 52 -7.54 -12.89 -0.66
N MET A 53 -7.45 -13.18 0.64
CA MET A 53 -6.79 -12.30 1.60
C MET A 53 -5.32 -12.07 1.25
N THR A 54 -4.56 -13.12 0.95
CA THR A 54 -3.13 -12.99 0.64
C THR A 54 -2.90 -12.25 -0.68
N GLY A 55 -3.77 -12.42 -1.68
CA GLY A 55 -3.78 -11.61 -2.90
C GLY A 55 -3.98 -10.12 -2.63
N MET A 56 -4.96 -9.77 -1.80
CA MET A 56 -5.21 -8.38 -1.40
C MET A 56 -4.03 -7.79 -0.61
N MET A 57 -3.46 -8.57 0.32
CA MET A 57 -2.27 -8.18 1.09
C MET A 57 -1.08 -7.90 0.17
N PHE A 58 -0.85 -8.76 -0.83
CA PHE A 58 0.21 -8.56 -1.81
C PHE A 58 -0.04 -7.31 -2.66
N SER A 59 -1.26 -7.13 -3.16
CA SER A 59 -1.66 -5.97 -3.96
C SER A 59 -1.38 -4.64 -3.24
N VAL A 60 -1.82 -4.53 -1.98
CA VAL A 60 -1.57 -3.32 -1.16
C VAL A 60 -0.08 -3.15 -0.88
N ALA A 61 0.62 -4.20 -0.44
CA ALA A 61 2.05 -4.14 -0.16
C ALA A 61 2.88 -3.77 -1.41
N PHE A 62 2.47 -4.23 -2.60
CA PHE A 62 3.14 -3.92 -3.86
C PHE A 62 3.04 -2.43 -4.20
N LEU A 63 1.89 -1.80 -3.97
CA LEU A 63 1.74 -0.34 -4.12
C LEU A 63 2.62 0.39 -3.11
N LEU A 64 2.54 0.02 -1.83
CA LEU A 64 3.31 0.67 -0.76
C LEU A 64 4.83 0.49 -0.90
N SER A 65 5.29 -0.58 -1.55
CA SER A 65 6.72 -0.75 -1.86
C SER A 65 7.31 0.40 -2.66
N GLY A 66 6.47 1.08 -3.45
CA GLY A 66 6.91 2.24 -4.24
C GLY A 66 7.23 3.48 -3.40
N ILE A 67 6.64 3.61 -2.20
CA ILE A 67 6.78 4.80 -1.34
C ILE A 67 8.23 5.09 -0.97
N ILE A 68 9.08 4.06 -0.97
CA ILE A 68 10.50 4.17 -0.62
C ILE A 68 11.19 5.24 -1.48
N HIS A 69 10.90 5.33 -2.77
CA HIS A 69 11.60 6.28 -3.65
C HIS A 69 11.28 7.76 -3.32
N PRO A 70 10.01 8.19 -3.23
CA PRO A 70 9.65 9.52 -2.72
C PRO A 70 10.23 9.83 -1.33
N LEU A 71 10.30 8.83 -0.44
CA LEU A 71 10.89 8.99 0.89
C LEU A 71 12.40 9.24 0.83
N SER A 72 13.13 8.51 -0.02
CA SER A 72 14.56 8.73 -0.26
C SER A 72 14.83 10.14 -0.77
N SER A 73 14.07 10.59 -1.78
CA SER A 73 14.19 11.95 -2.32
C SER A 73 13.90 13.01 -1.27
N THR A 74 12.90 12.77 -0.41
CA THR A 74 12.57 13.68 0.70
C THR A 74 13.70 13.72 1.73
N LEU A 75 14.29 12.58 2.09
CA LEU A 75 15.41 12.52 3.02
C LEU A 75 16.62 13.30 2.49
N ASP A 76 16.94 13.18 1.20
CA ASP A 76 18.03 13.91 0.56
C ASP A 76 17.81 15.43 0.59
N LEU A 77 16.58 15.89 0.37
CA LEU A 77 16.22 17.31 0.44
C LEU A 77 16.29 17.85 1.87
N LEU A 78 15.74 17.12 2.84
CA LEU A 78 15.73 17.52 4.25
C LEU A 78 17.14 17.54 4.84
N THR A 79 18.01 16.60 4.46
CA THR A 79 19.39 16.55 4.93
C THR A 79 20.21 17.77 4.46
N LYS A 80 19.81 18.42 3.37
CA LYS A 80 20.43 19.68 2.90
C LYS A 80 19.85 20.92 3.57
N SER A 81 18.59 20.84 4.00
CA SER A 81 17.82 22.00 4.50
C SER A 81 17.91 22.16 6.02
N TYR A 82 18.09 21.06 6.76
CA TYR A 82 18.13 21.04 8.22
C TYR A 82 19.51 20.60 8.73
N PRO A 83 20.36 21.53 9.21
CA PRO A 83 21.67 21.18 9.76
C PRO A 83 21.57 20.50 11.13
N GLU A 84 20.51 20.74 11.91
CA GLU A 84 20.27 20.06 13.18
C GLU A 84 19.56 18.71 12.99
N THR A 85 20.06 17.68 13.70
CA THR A 85 19.56 16.30 13.56
C THR A 85 18.16 16.10 14.13
N SER A 86 17.79 16.81 15.20
CA SER A 86 16.46 16.76 15.82
C SER A 86 15.35 17.19 14.85
N ASP A 87 15.55 18.34 14.21
CA ASP A 87 14.59 18.92 13.26
C ASP A 87 14.46 18.07 11.99
N LEU A 88 15.56 17.47 11.54
CA LEU A 88 15.55 16.51 10.45
C LEU A 88 14.69 15.29 10.78
N ILE A 89 14.91 14.64 11.93
CA ILE A 89 14.16 13.44 12.34
C ILE A 89 12.66 13.75 12.44
N LEU A 90 12.30 14.87 13.08
CA LEU A 90 10.91 15.26 13.23
C LEU A 90 10.24 15.53 11.88
N SER A 91 10.92 16.25 10.99
CA SER A 91 10.40 16.59 9.67
C SER A 91 10.26 15.34 8.80
N TYR A 92 11.28 14.48 8.76
CA TYR A 92 11.25 13.23 8.02
C TYR A 92 10.15 12.29 8.53
N GLY A 93 9.97 12.19 9.85
CA GLY A 93 8.90 11.41 10.47
C GLY A 93 7.49 11.85 10.06
N LYS A 94 7.27 13.16 9.84
CA LYS A 94 6.00 13.68 9.31
C LYS A 94 5.75 13.20 7.88
N TYR A 95 6.76 13.29 6.99
CA TYR A 95 6.64 12.82 5.61
C TYR A 95 6.46 11.29 5.54
N LEU A 96 7.21 10.54 6.33
CA LEU A 96 7.05 9.08 6.46
C LEU A 96 5.61 8.70 6.83
N SER A 97 5.06 9.36 7.84
CA SER A 97 3.69 9.12 8.30
C SER A 97 2.66 9.52 7.23
N LEU A 98 2.85 10.69 6.61
CA LEU A 98 1.98 11.21 5.56
C LEU A 98 1.93 10.27 4.35
N PHE A 99 3.09 9.88 3.81
CA PHE A 99 3.15 9.04 2.62
C PHE A 99 2.63 7.64 2.89
N THR A 100 2.91 7.08 4.08
CA THR A 100 2.36 5.78 4.48
C THR A 100 0.83 5.86 4.59
N LEU A 101 0.28 6.91 5.21
CA LEU A 101 -1.15 7.09 5.37
C LEU A 101 -1.86 7.25 4.02
N ILE A 102 -1.39 8.17 3.18
CA ILE A 102 -1.92 8.36 1.82
C ILE A 102 -1.78 7.06 1.02
N GLY A 103 -0.63 6.40 1.16
CA GLY A 103 -0.35 5.13 0.50
C GLY A 103 -1.36 4.03 0.84
N LEU A 104 -1.69 3.86 2.12
CA LEU A 104 -2.70 2.91 2.57
C LEU A 104 -4.10 3.28 2.09
N VAL A 105 -4.47 4.57 2.15
CA VAL A 105 -5.80 5.03 1.71
C VAL A 105 -5.97 4.82 0.22
N LEU A 106 -5.02 5.29 -0.60
CA LEU A 106 -5.06 5.12 -2.05
C LEU A 106 -4.98 3.64 -2.43
N GLY A 107 -4.10 2.87 -1.79
CA GLY A 107 -4.01 1.42 -2.02
C GLY A 107 -5.32 0.69 -1.70
N GLY A 108 -5.99 1.08 -0.62
CA GLY A 108 -7.32 0.58 -0.28
C GLY A 108 -8.38 0.95 -1.31
N ILE A 109 -8.39 2.21 -1.80
CA ILE A 109 -9.31 2.67 -2.84
C ILE A 109 -9.08 1.91 -4.14
N ILE A 110 -7.84 1.73 -4.58
CA ILE A 110 -7.48 0.99 -5.80
C ILE A 110 -8.00 -0.46 -5.71
N ASN A 111 -7.78 -1.11 -4.57
CA ASN A 111 -8.26 -2.47 -4.33
C ASN A 111 -9.79 -2.56 -4.26
N PHE A 112 -10.44 -1.56 -3.67
CA PHE A 112 -11.90 -1.47 -3.66
C PHE A 112 -12.47 -1.29 -5.07
N LEU A 113 -11.87 -0.43 -5.89
CA LEU A 113 -12.25 -0.23 -7.29
C LEU A 113 -12.02 -1.51 -8.12
N ALA A 114 -10.93 -2.24 -7.85
CA ALA A 114 -10.68 -3.54 -8.48
C ALA A 114 -11.79 -4.54 -8.18
N PHE A 115 -12.21 -4.63 -6.91
CA PHE A 115 -13.33 -5.47 -6.51
C PHE A 115 -14.65 -5.02 -7.14
N PHE A 116 -14.91 -3.70 -7.17
CA PHE A 116 -16.12 -3.15 -7.78
C PHE A 116 -16.20 -3.41 -9.29
N LEU A 117 -15.09 -3.22 -10.01
CA LEU A 117 -14.97 -3.55 -11.42
C LEU A 117 -15.31 -5.02 -11.66
N PHE A 118 -14.76 -5.92 -10.82
CA PHE A 118 -15.07 -7.33 -10.92
C PHE A 118 -16.56 -7.60 -10.70
N SER A 119 -17.16 -7.05 -9.64
CA SER A 119 -18.60 -7.20 -9.38
C SER A 119 -19.48 -6.68 -10.52
N SER A 120 -19.04 -5.63 -11.20
CA SER A 120 -19.72 -5.15 -12.41
C SER A 120 -19.58 -6.09 -13.62
N LEU A 121 -18.50 -6.87 -13.72
CA LEU A 121 -18.30 -7.86 -14.78
C LEU A 121 -19.02 -9.19 -14.47
N THR A 122 -19.17 -9.53 -13.19
CA THR A 122 -19.82 -10.75 -12.70
C THR A 122 -21.18 -10.48 -12.07
N THR A 123 -22.06 -9.79 -12.79
CA THR A 123 -23.40 -9.41 -12.28
C THR A 123 -24.29 -10.57 -11.82
N GLN A 124 -23.94 -11.81 -12.14
CA GLN A 124 -24.70 -13.02 -11.77
C GLN A 124 -24.11 -13.77 -10.56
N VAL A 125 -22.94 -13.37 -10.06
CA VAL A 125 -22.20 -14.11 -9.02
C VAL A 125 -21.94 -13.18 -7.84
N ASN A 126 -22.24 -13.63 -6.62
CA ASN A 126 -21.86 -12.90 -5.42
C ASN A 126 -20.52 -13.44 -4.91
N GLU A 127 -19.48 -12.64 -5.10
CA GLU A 127 -18.09 -13.03 -4.95
C GLU A 127 -17.73 -13.43 -3.53
N LEU A 128 -18.24 -12.67 -2.56
CA LEU A 128 -17.94 -12.90 -1.15
C LEU A 128 -18.70 -14.13 -0.63
N ASP A 129 -19.91 -14.38 -1.14
CA ASP A 129 -20.65 -15.61 -0.83
C ASP A 129 -19.97 -16.85 -1.45
N GLU A 130 -19.46 -16.75 -2.67
CA GLU A 130 -18.69 -17.82 -3.31
C GLU A 130 -17.37 -18.12 -2.58
N ILE A 131 -16.65 -17.07 -2.18
CA ILE A 131 -15.46 -17.22 -1.34
C ILE A 131 -15.84 -17.92 -0.03
N LYS A 132 -16.92 -17.50 0.64
CA LYS A 132 -17.40 -18.13 1.87
C LYS A 132 -17.76 -19.61 1.67
N GLN A 133 -18.31 -19.98 0.51
CA GLN A 133 -18.59 -21.39 0.16
C GLN A 133 -17.33 -22.20 -0.20
N GLY A 134 -16.16 -21.56 -0.25
CA GLY A 134 -14.88 -22.22 -0.50
C GLY A 134 -14.50 -22.27 -1.97
N ASN A 135 -15.09 -21.43 -2.83
CA ASN A 135 -14.76 -21.38 -4.25
C ASN A 135 -13.37 -20.75 -4.48
N ILE A 136 -12.37 -21.62 -4.61
CA ILE A 136 -10.97 -21.23 -4.83
C ILE A 136 -10.78 -20.50 -6.17
N GLY A 137 -11.53 -20.89 -7.22
CA GLY A 137 -11.39 -20.28 -8.54
C GLY A 137 -11.69 -18.79 -8.52
N ILE A 138 -12.79 -18.41 -7.86
CA ILE A 138 -13.19 -17.00 -7.68
C ILE A 138 -12.19 -16.25 -6.81
N ALA A 139 -11.69 -16.87 -5.74
CA ALA A 139 -10.66 -16.25 -4.90
C ALA A 139 -9.36 -15.93 -5.66
N ILE A 140 -8.86 -16.88 -6.47
CA ILE A 140 -7.67 -16.67 -7.31
C ILE A 140 -7.95 -15.55 -8.32
N PHE A 141 -9.11 -15.58 -8.97
CA PHE A 141 -9.46 -14.62 -10.00
C PHE A 141 -9.47 -13.18 -9.46
N ILE A 142 -10.14 -12.94 -8.33
CA ILE A 142 -10.18 -11.62 -7.68
C ILE A 142 -8.78 -11.19 -7.23
N SER A 143 -8.01 -12.11 -6.64
CA SER A 143 -6.64 -11.83 -6.20
C SER A 143 -5.77 -11.36 -7.34
N VAL A 144 -5.77 -12.09 -8.46
CA VAL A 144 -4.97 -11.75 -9.63
C VAL A 144 -5.42 -10.41 -10.21
N MET A 145 -6.72 -10.15 -10.33
CA MET A 145 -7.22 -8.86 -10.81
C MET A 145 -6.78 -7.69 -9.94
N ALA A 146 -6.88 -7.83 -8.61
CA ALA A 146 -6.44 -6.81 -7.67
C ALA A 146 -4.94 -6.50 -7.85
N ILE A 147 -4.12 -7.55 -7.98
CA ILE A 147 -2.68 -7.41 -8.23
C ILE A 147 -2.42 -6.74 -9.59
N THR A 148 -3.12 -7.16 -10.65
CA THR A 148 -2.97 -6.56 -11.98
C THR A 148 -3.27 -5.06 -11.93
N ILE A 149 -4.35 -4.65 -11.29
CA ILE A 149 -4.70 -3.24 -11.15
C ILE A 149 -3.65 -2.50 -10.32
N ALA A 150 -3.16 -3.08 -9.23
CA ALA A 150 -2.06 -2.52 -8.45
C ALA A 150 -0.79 -2.30 -9.29
N VAL A 151 -0.47 -3.22 -10.21
CA VAL A 151 0.64 -3.06 -11.15
C VAL A 151 0.43 -1.85 -12.06
N PHE A 152 -0.75 -1.70 -12.66
CA PHE A 152 -1.06 -0.54 -13.51
C PHE A 152 -1.08 0.79 -12.75
N CYS A 153 -1.57 0.78 -11.51
CA CYS A 153 -1.70 1.98 -10.71
C CYS A 153 -0.41 2.41 -10.00
N LYS A 154 0.64 1.57 -9.98
CA LYS A 154 1.86 1.85 -9.22
C LYS A 154 2.53 3.16 -9.62
N GLU A 155 2.76 3.39 -10.91
CA GLU A 155 3.43 4.63 -11.35
C GLU A 155 2.58 5.89 -11.09
N PRO A 156 1.29 5.95 -11.47
CA PRO A 156 0.43 7.09 -11.10
C PRO A 156 0.34 7.32 -9.59
N PHE A 157 0.33 6.24 -8.79
CA PHE A 157 0.34 6.30 -7.34
C PHE A 157 1.59 7.01 -6.80
N LEU A 158 2.77 6.75 -7.38
CA LEU A 158 4.01 7.42 -7.01
C LEU A 158 3.96 8.92 -7.32
N VAL A 159 3.49 9.29 -8.50
CA VAL A 159 3.36 10.69 -8.91
C VAL A 159 2.49 11.49 -7.93
N VAL A 160 1.41 10.90 -7.42
CA VAL A 160 0.57 11.54 -6.39
C VAL A 160 1.36 11.78 -5.12
N LEU A 161 2.18 10.83 -4.67
CA LEU A 161 3.00 11.01 -3.46
C LEU A 161 4.10 12.06 -3.66
N GLU A 162 4.75 12.06 -4.82
CA GLU A 162 5.79 13.03 -5.16
C GLU A 162 5.27 14.47 -5.20
N SER A 163 3.99 14.69 -5.51
CA SER A 163 3.38 16.02 -5.49
C SER A 163 3.36 16.69 -4.10
N PHE A 164 3.55 15.91 -3.03
CA PHE A 164 3.66 16.42 -1.66
C PHE A 164 5.10 16.73 -1.24
N ILE A 165 6.09 16.41 -2.07
CA ILE A 165 7.51 16.73 -1.79
C ILE A 165 7.74 18.22 -2.04
N PRO A 166 8.30 18.97 -1.08
CA PRO A 166 8.59 20.39 -1.24
C PRO A 166 9.88 20.57 -2.05
N TYR A 167 9.81 20.35 -3.36
CA TYR A 167 10.94 20.67 -4.23
C TYR A 167 11.17 22.19 -4.23
N PRO A 168 12.43 22.67 -4.13
CA PRO A 168 12.72 24.09 -4.21
C PRO A 168 12.25 24.63 -5.57
N GLU A 169 11.63 25.81 -5.58
CA GLU A 169 11.24 26.46 -6.82
C GLU A 169 12.48 26.67 -7.68
N LEU A 170 12.47 26.13 -8.90
CA LEU A 170 13.53 26.40 -9.86
C LEU A 170 13.54 27.91 -10.13
N PRO A 171 14.72 28.57 -10.14
CA PRO A 171 14.81 29.96 -10.53
C PRO A 171 14.11 30.14 -11.88
N ARG A 172 13.15 31.07 -11.96
CA ARG A 172 12.56 31.42 -13.26
C ARG A 172 13.67 32.03 -14.10
N LEU A 173 14.17 31.24 -15.06
CA LEU A 173 15.24 31.68 -15.96
C LEU A 173 14.73 32.65 -17.05
N PHE A 174 13.44 32.97 -17.09
CA PHE A 174 12.81 33.94 -17.99
C PHE A 174 11.60 34.60 -17.34
#